data_AF-A0A7Y0LUW6-F1
#
_entry.id   AF-A0A7Y0LUW6-F1
#
_cell.length_a   1.000
_cell.length_b   1.000
_cell.length_c   1.000
_cell.angle_alpha   90.00
_cell.angle_beta   90.00
_cell.angle_gamma   90.00
#
_symmetry.space_group_name_H-M   'P 1'
#
loop_
_entity.id
_entity.type
_entity.pdbx_description
1 polymer ?
#
loop_
_entity_poly.entity_id
_entity_poly.type
_entity_poly.pdbx_seq_one_letter_code
_entity_poly.pdbx_strand_id
1 'polypeptide(L)'
;MPPSTAVAEPEGPNNAAATLCAEFPPAGPVPGDVEGWWNATPADEDGTVIEDPARWPEAKMAEHPRVALVATDTGDVISTWDRVACGQDTSYRPLLQDDWPQGAIVIVDMDTNELLDVAAPDER
;
A
#
# COMPACT_ATOMS: atom_id res chain seq x y z
N MET A 1 46.66 15.60 27.59
CA MET A 1 46.14 15.75 26.21
C MET A 1 47.00 14.86 25.32
N PRO A 2 46.45 13.77 24.78
CA PRO A 2 45.78 13.81 23.47
C PRO A 2 44.36 13.18 23.48
N PRO A 3 43.61 13.29 22.36
CA PRO A 3 42.15 13.20 22.33
C PRO A 3 41.61 11.87 21.80
N SER A 4 40.27 11.77 21.86
CA SER A 4 39.42 10.98 20.97
C SER A 4 39.48 9.46 21.09
N THR A 5 38.39 8.89 21.54
CA THR A 5 37.55 8.12 20.61
C THR A 5 36.11 8.36 21.03
N ALA A 6 35.36 9.07 20.18
CA ALA A 6 33.91 9.16 20.30
C ALA A 6 33.36 7.73 20.33
N VAL A 7 32.51 7.46 21.31
CA VAL A 7 31.73 6.24 21.37
C VAL A 7 30.88 6.23 20.12
N ALA A 8 31.20 5.36 19.15
CA ALA A 8 30.25 5.03 18.11
C ALA A 8 29.10 4.32 18.82
N GLU A 9 28.03 5.06 19.11
CA GLU A 9 26.72 4.46 19.29
C GLU A 9 26.47 3.60 18.05
N PRO A 10 26.07 2.32 18.19
CA PRO A 10 25.52 1.63 17.06
C PRO A 10 24.29 2.43 16.64
N GLU A 11 24.41 3.09 15.49
CA GLU A 11 23.31 3.70 14.76
C GLU A 11 22.16 2.71 14.86
N GLY A 12 21.11 3.11 15.59
CA GLY A 12 19.88 2.33 15.73
C GLY A 12 19.42 1.91 14.35
N PRO A 13 18.69 0.78 14.23
CA PRO A 13 18.39 0.15 12.95
C PRO A 13 17.99 1.24 11.97
N ASN A 14 18.84 1.43 10.95
CA ASN A 14 18.65 2.42 9.93
C ASN A 14 17.21 2.26 9.43
N ASN A 15 16.34 3.17 9.87
CA ASN A 15 15.10 3.49 9.18
C ASN A 15 15.49 4.18 7.88
N ALA A 16 16.31 3.50 7.07
CA ALA A 16 16.19 3.64 5.65
C ALA A 16 14.74 3.24 5.40
N ALA A 17 13.89 4.26 5.24
CA ALA A 17 12.65 4.11 4.51
C ALA A 17 13.04 3.26 3.29
N ALA A 18 12.68 1.98 3.32
CA ALA A 18 12.72 1.17 2.12
C ALA A 18 12.00 2.03 1.10
N THR A 19 12.69 2.43 0.02
CA THR A 19 12.20 3.44 -0.92
C THR A 19 10.89 2.93 -1.50
N LEU A 20 9.78 3.27 -0.86
CA LEU A 20 8.47 2.82 -1.28
C LEU A 20 8.23 3.52 -2.61
N CYS A 21 7.94 2.76 -3.66
CA CYS A 21 7.59 3.41 -4.92
C CYS A 21 6.27 4.16 -4.77
N ALA A 22 6.33 5.41 -5.18
CA ALA A 22 5.17 6.21 -5.48
C ALA A 22 4.49 5.74 -6.76
N GLU A 23 5.29 5.38 -7.78
CA GLU A 23 4.81 5.08 -9.14
C GLU A 23 4.04 3.75 -9.22
N PHE A 24 2.76 3.83 -9.62
CA PHE A 24 2.02 2.66 -10.09
C PHE A 24 2.57 2.21 -11.45
N PRO A 25 2.49 0.91 -11.83
CA PRO A 25 2.99 0.47 -13.11
C PRO A 25 2.14 1.11 -14.23
N PRO A 26 2.72 1.47 -15.38
CA PRO A 26 2.02 2.17 -16.46
C PRO A 26 0.99 1.31 -17.21
N ALA A 27 0.79 0.05 -16.78
CA ALA A 27 -0.36 -0.73 -17.19
C ALA A 27 -1.58 0.01 -16.66
N GLY A 28 -2.33 0.65 -17.54
CA GLY A 28 -3.56 1.40 -17.21
C GLY A 28 -4.51 0.56 -16.35
N PRO A 29 -5.55 1.19 -15.76
CA PRO A 29 -6.37 0.61 -14.69
C PRO A 29 -6.66 -0.86 -14.96
N VAL A 30 -6.19 -1.72 -14.05
CA VAL A 30 -6.50 -3.15 -14.07
C VAL A 30 -8.02 -3.24 -13.97
N PRO A 31 -8.69 -4.10 -14.75
CA PRO A 31 -10.16 -4.19 -14.69
C PRO A 31 -10.63 -4.49 -13.26
N GLY A 32 -11.34 -3.53 -12.65
CA GLY A 32 -11.78 -3.57 -11.25
C GLY A 32 -10.96 -2.71 -10.29
N ASP A 33 -9.91 -2.03 -10.76
CA ASP A 33 -9.30 -0.92 -10.01
C ASP A 33 -10.36 0.18 -9.87
N VAL A 34 -10.75 0.42 -8.64
CA VAL A 34 -11.49 1.62 -8.30
C VAL A 34 -10.53 2.81 -8.32
N GLU A 35 -10.95 3.92 -8.91
CA GLU A 35 -10.20 5.18 -8.79
C GLU A 35 -10.09 5.54 -7.31
N GLY A 36 -8.88 5.46 -6.79
CA GLY A 36 -8.66 5.56 -5.36
C GLY A 36 -7.18 5.59 -5.03
N TRP A 37 -6.87 6.35 -3.99
CA TRP A 37 -5.52 6.71 -3.61
C TRP A 37 -4.59 5.51 -3.29
N TRP A 38 -5.16 4.41 -2.80
CA TRP A 38 -4.42 3.17 -2.46
C TRP A 38 -3.71 2.53 -3.67
N ASN A 39 -4.37 2.54 -4.83
CA ASN A 39 -3.82 2.06 -6.10
C ASN A 39 -3.48 3.20 -7.07
N ALA A 40 -3.41 4.44 -6.57
CA ALA A 40 -3.03 5.58 -7.38
C ALA A 40 -1.57 5.95 -7.14
N THR A 41 -1.02 6.69 -8.10
CA THR A 41 0.24 7.40 -7.90
C THR A 41 -0.02 8.61 -7.00
N PRO A 42 0.64 8.72 -5.83
CA PRO A 42 0.43 9.85 -4.94
C PRO A 42 0.98 11.12 -5.61
N ALA A 43 0.14 12.14 -5.72
CA ALA A 43 0.48 13.40 -6.37
C ALA A 43 0.06 14.61 -5.51
N ASP A 44 0.76 15.73 -5.69
CA ASP A 44 0.39 17.01 -5.08
C ASP A 44 -0.77 17.71 -5.81
N GLU A 45 -1.18 18.88 -5.32
CA GLU A 45 -2.29 19.66 -5.89
C GLU A 45 -2.06 20.08 -7.36
N ASP A 46 -0.80 20.12 -7.80
CA ASP A 46 -0.39 20.44 -9.18
C ASP A 46 -0.29 19.18 -10.07
N GLY A 47 -0.53 17.98 -9.51
CA GLY A 47 -0.44 16.71 -10.21
C GLY A 47 0.98 16.17 -10.33
N THR A 48 1.94 16.71 -9.58
CA THR A 48 3.31 16.21 -9.53
C THR A 48 3.40 15.01 -8.60
N VAL A 49 4.01 13.91 -9.07
CA VAL A 49 4.20 12.70 -8.27
C VAL A 49 5.04 13.01 -7.03
N ILE A 50 4.55 12.57 -5.87
CA ILE A 50 5.26 12.69 -4.59
C ILE A 50 6.06 11.40 -4.37
N GLU A 51 7.36 11.45 -4.69
CA GLU A 51 8.26 10.29 -4.55
C GLU A 51 8.60 9.96 -3.10
N ASP A 52 8.57 10.95 -2.20
CA ASP A 52 8.91 10.77 -0.79
C ASP A 52 7.68 10.27 0.02
N PRO A 53 7.71 9.04 0.57
CA PRO A 53 6.59 8.50 1.33
C PRO A 53 6.22 9.31 2.56
N ALA A 54 7.18 10.01 3.17
CA ALA A 54 6.93 10.89 4.31
C ALA A 54 6.10 12.13 3.94
N ARG A 55 5.99 12.42 2.63
CA ARG A 55 5.22 13.54 2.09
C ARG A 55 3.91 13.11 1.45
N TRP A 56 3.57 11.82 1.48
CA TRP A 56 2.29 11.36 1.00
C TRP A 56 1.17 11.96 1.86
N PRO A 57 0.13 12.55 1.26
CA PRO A 57 -0.96 13.17 2.02
C PRO A 57 -1.74 12.21 2.93
N GLU A 58 -1.64 10.90 2.71
CA GLU A 58 -2.27 9.86 3.53
C GLU A 58 -1.20 8.94 4.12
N ALA A 59 -0.91 9.11 5.42
CA ALA A 59 0.11 8.33 6.13
C ALA A 59 -0.14 6.81 6.08
N LYS A 60 -1.41 6.41 6.03
CA LYS A 60 -1.86 5.01 5.95
C LYS A 60 -1.25 4.23 4.77
N MET A 61 -0.83 4.89 3.69
CA MET A 61 -0.11 4.21 2.60
C MET A 61 1.34 3.86 2.93
N ALA A 62 2.00 4.73 3.69
CA ALA A 62 3.35 4.46 4.17
C ALA A 62 3.32 3.40 5.28
N GLU A 63 2.23 3.35 6.06
CA GLU A 63 1.98 2.34 7.09
C GLU A 63 1.58 0.98 6.50
N HIS A 64 0.81 0.98 5.41
CA HIS A 64 0.35 -0.21 4.70
C HIS A 64 0.85 -0.20 3.24
N PRO A 65 2.15 -0.47 3.01
CA PRO A 65 2.75 -0.38 1.68
C PRO A 65 2.34 -1.52 0.73
N ARG A 66 1.73 -2.59 1.25
CA ARG A 66 1.31 -3.78 0.49
C ARG A 66 -0.19 -3.96 0.62
N VAL A 67 -0.92 -3.67 -0.44
CA VAL A 67 -2.39 -3.70 -0.44
C VAL A 67 -2.96 -4.60 -1.53
N ALA A 68 -4.12 -5.17 -1.27
CA ALA A 68 -4.87 -5.98 -2.23
C ALA A 68 -6.32 -5.53 -2.32
N LEU A 69 -6.87 -5.59 -3.53
CA LEU A 69 -8.30 -5.43 -3.79
C LEU A 69 -8.92 -6.81 -3.88
N VAL A 70 -9.90 -7.05 -3.03
CA VAL A 70 -10.52 -8.37 -2.89
C VAL A 70 -12.03 -8.23 -3.04
N ALA A 71 -12.62 -9.08 -3.88
CA ALA A 71 -14.07 -9.26 -3.93
C ALA A 71 -14.51 -10.11 -2.73
N THR A 72 -15.33 -9.57 -1.85
CA THR A 72 -15.70 -10.26 -0.60
C THR A 72 -16.60 -11.47 -0.81
N ASP A 73 -17.40 -11.49 -1.89
CA ASP A 73 -18.32 -12.61 -2.19
C ASP A 73 -17.59 -13.88 -2.61
N THR A 74 -16.51 -13.74 -3.38
CA THR A 74 -15.78 -14.87 -3.97
C THR A 74 -14.41 -15.08 -3.35
N GLY A 75 -13.86 -14.07 -2.67
CA GLY A 75 -12.47 -14.06 -2.21
C GLY A 75 -11.46 -13.89 -3.34
N ASP A 76 -11.92 -13.51 -4.54
CA ASP A 76 -11.03 -13.27 -5.66
C ASP A 76 -10.22 -12.00 -5.44
N VAL A 77 -8.91 -12.10 -5.66
CA VAL A 77 -8.01 -10.95 -5.68
C VAL A 77 -8.12 -10.31 -7.06
N ILE A 78 -8.63 -9.08 -7.08
CA ILE A 78 -8.80 -8.28 -8.29
C ILE A 78 -7.46 -7.66 -8.69
N SER A 79 -6.78 -7.04 -7.73
CA SER A 79 -5.52 -6.35 -7.94
C SER A 79 -4.68 -6.41 -6.66
N THR A 80 -3.36 -6.32 -6.82
CA THR A 80 -2.43 -6.17 -5.69
C THR A 80 -1.42 -5.11 -6.03
N TRP A 81 -0.96 -4.42 -5.01
CA TRP A 81 0.12 -3.47 -5.14
C TRP A 81 1.06 -3.54 -3.96
N ASP A 82 2.31 -3.85 -4.26
CA ASP A 82 3.41 -3.92 -3.32
C ASP A 82 4.35 -2.75 -3.60
N ARG A 83 4.31 -1.73 -2.73
CA ARG A 83 5.20 -0.55 -2.82
C ARG A 83 6.61 -0.85 -2.35
N VAL A 84 6.85 -1.98 -1.69
CA VAL A 84 8.19 -2.43 -1.29
C VAL A 84 8.90 -3.09 -2.47
N ALA A 85 8.18 -3.91 -3.24
CA ALA A 85 8.70 -4.60 -4.43
C ALA A 85 8.47 -3.83 -5.74
N CYS A 86 7.63 -2.79 -5.71
CA CYS A 86 7.22 -2.00 -6.87
C CYS A 86 6.57 -2.81 -7.97
N GLY A 87 5.58 -3.60 -7.57
CA GLY A 87 4.90 -4.50 -8.47
C GLY A 87 3.64 -5.09 -7.87
N GLN A 88 3.00 -5.98 -8.63
CA GLN A 88 1.90 -6.79 -8.15
C GLN A 88 2.41 -8.09 -7.52
N ASP A 89 1.72 -8.57 -6.49
CA ASP A 89 1.93 -9.88 -5.89
C ASP A 89 0.78 -10.82 -6.22
N THR A 90 0.90 -11.52 -7.35
CA THR A 90 -0.09 -12.50 -7.81
C THR A 90 -0.20 -13.75 -6.92
N SER A 91 0.72 -13.93 -5.97
CA SER A 91 0.73 -15.06 -5.05
C SER A 91 -0.11 -14.83 -3.79
N TYR A 92 -0.49 -13.57 -3.51
CA TYR A 92 -1.33 -13.21 -2.37
C TYR A 92 -2.67 -13.94 -2.39
N ARG A 93 -3.09 -14.42 -1.22
CA ARG A 93 -4.38 -15.07 -1.00
C ARG A 93 -5.01 -14.49 0.26
N PRO A 94 -6.14 -13.77 0.16
CA PRO A 94 -6.79 -13.18 1.31
C PRO A 94 -7.47 -14.25 2.16
N LEU A 95 -7.51 -14.00 3.46
CA LEU A 95 -8.38 -14.73 4.37
C LEU A 95 -9.66 -13.92 4.54
N LEU A 96 -10.75 -14.37 3.91
CA LEU A 96 -12.05 -13.73 4.06
C LEU A 96 -12.47 -13.71 5.54
N GLN A 97 -12.93 -12.55 6.01
CA GLN A 97 -13.45 -12.38 7.36
C GLN A 97 -14.97 -12.14 7.33
N ASP A 98 -15.67 -12.67 8.33
CA ASP A 98 -17.13 -12.54 8.43
C ASP A 98 -17.61 -11.10 8.65
N ASP A 99 -16.75 -10.20 9.12
CA ASP A 99 -17.10 -8.79 9.35
C ASP A 99 -16.97 -7.92 8.09
N TRP A 100 -16.38 -8.45 7.02
CA TRP A 100 -16.22 -7.71 5.78
C TRP A 100 -17.58 -7.48 5.10
N PRO A 101 -17.79 -6.31 4.47
CA PRO A 101 -19.03 -6.03 3.77
C PRO A 101 -19.24 -7.03 2.62
N GLN A 102 -20.37 -7.73 2.62
CA GLN A 102 -20.75 -8.64 1.53
C GLN A 102 -21.07 -7.85 0.25
N GLY A 103 -20.82 -8.43 -0.92
CA GLY A 103 -21.01 -7.76 -2.21
C GLY A 103 -19.91 -6.77 -2.61
N ALA A 104 -19.00 -6.44 -1.70
CA ALA A 104 -18.11 -5.29 -1.90
C ALA A 104 -16.74 -5.67 -2.48
N ILE A 105 -16.08 -4.67 -3.03
CA ILE A 105 -14.62 -4.69 -3.24
C ILE A 105 -14.00 -3.99 -2.04
N VAL A 106 -13.12 -4.69 -1.33
CA VAL A 106 -12.41 -4.17 -0.16
C VAL A 106 -10.92 -4.03 -0.44
N ILE A 107 -10.31 -3.09 0.25
CA ILE A 107 -8.87 -2.85 0.24
C ILE A 107 -8.33 -3.43 1.54
N VAL A 108 -7.38 -4.35 1.41
CA VAL A 108 -6.83 -5.09 2.55
C VAL A 108 -5.32 -4.95 2.59
N ASP A 109 -4.77 -4.89 3.79
CA ASP A 109 -3.33 -5.02 4.01
C ASP A 109 -2.91 -6.47 3.76
N MET A 110 -1.91 -6.66 2.91
CA MET A 110 -1.47 -8.00 2.53
C MET A 110 -0.66 -8.71 3.61
N ASP A 111 -0.05 -7.97 4.55
CA ASP A 111 0.80 -8.52 5.61
C ASP A 111 -0.02 -8.93 6.84
N THR A 112 -1.06 -8.16 7.17
CA THR A 112 -1.91 -8.37 8.36
C THR A 112 -3.29 -8.92 8.04
N ASN A 113 -3.72 -8.88 6.77
CA ASN A 113 -5.09 -9.19 6.34
C ASN A 113 -6.15 -8.27 6.99
N GLU A 114 -5.73 -7.08 7.42
CA GLU A 114 -6.63 -6.04 7.94
C GLU A 114 -7.40 -5.38 6.80
N LEU A 115 -8.69 -5.11 7.04
CA LEU A 115 -9.50 -4.31 6.12
C LEU A 115 -9.20 -2.83 6.34
N LEU A 116 -8.63 -2.19 5.33
CA LEU A 116 -8.22 -0.80 5.36
C LEU A 116 -9.33 0.13 4.89
N ASP A 117 -10.03 -0.26 3.82
CA ASP A 117 -11.05 0.56 3.18
C ASP A 117 -12.03 -0.27 2.33
N VAL A 118 -13.13 0.36 1.93
CA VAL A 118 -14.12 -0.21 1.01
C VAL A 118 -14.06 0.56 -0.30
N ALA A 119 -13.60 -0.12 -1.34
CA ALA A 119 -13.32 0.43 -2.66
C ALA A 119 -14.60 0.72 -3.46
N ALA A 120 -15.55 -0.22 -3.42
CA ALA A 120 -16.87 -0.04 -4.01
C ALA A 120 -17.89 -0.89 -3.23
N PRO A 121 -18.97 -0.29 -2.71
CA PRO A 121 -20.13 -1.07 -2.28
C PRO A 121 -20.88 -1.59 -3.52
N ASP A 122 -21.43 -2.81 -3.46
CA ASP A 122 -22.35 -3.31 -4.50
C ASP A 122 -23.56 -2.39 -4.58
N GLU A 123 -23.70 -1.62 -5.66
CA GLU A 123 -24.92 -0.86 -5.96
C GLU A 123 -25.97 -1.84 -6.53
N ARG A 124 -26.50 -2.72 -5.67
CA ARG A 124 -27.66 -3.58 -5.97
C ARG A 124 -28.98 -2.95 -5.51
#